data_AF-A0A854DB59-F1
#
_entry.id   AF-A0A854DB59-F1
#
_cell.length_a   1.000
_cell.length_b   1.000
_cell.length_c   1.000
_cell.angle_alpha   90.00
_cell.angle_beta   90.00
_cell.angle_gamma   90.00
#
_symmetry.space_group_name_H-M   'P 1'
#
loop_
_entity.id
_entity.type
_entity.pdbx_description
1 polymer ?
#
loop_
_entity_poly.entity_id
_entity_poly.type
_entity_poly.pdbx_seq_one_letter_code
_entity_poly.pdbx_strand_id
1 'polypeptide(L)'
;MSDAWLAFLVIFAMLLAIWRIADGRERPMTKSEQERMFFRQTYHLSIDRMLSESPLDRAEVRRLRDSGRRDGRVRAIRYVREWDPVPREIAAQFVDRV
;
A
#
# COMPACT_ATOMS: atom_id res chain seq x y z
N MET A 1 -46.40 -25.75 -5.27
CA MET A 1 -45.50 -24.68 -4.78
C MET A 1 -46.15 -23.37 -5.16
N SER A 2 -46.52 -22.56 -4.17
CA SER A 2 -47.28 -21.31 -4.36
C SER A 2 -46.44 -20.23 -5.05
N ASP A 3 -47.04 -19.42 -5.91
CA ASP A 3 -46.38 -18.29 -6.62
C ASP A 3 -45.59 -17.36 -5.70
N ALA A 4 -46.01 -17.22 -4.45
CA ALA A 4 -45.31 -16.45 -3.42
C ALA A 4 -43.87 -16.95 -3.16
N TRP A 5 -43.65 -18.27 -3.25
CA TRP A 5 -42.30 -18.87 -3.11
C TRP A 5 -41.42 -18.59 -4.31
N LEU A 6 -41.99 -18.57 -5.52
CA LEU A 6 -41.26 -18.21 -6.74
C LEU A 6 -40.84 -16.74 -6.71
N ALA A 7 -41.75 -15.85 -6.30
CA ALA A 7 -41.44 -14.43 -6.12
C ALA A 7 -40.32 -14.22 -5.08
N PHE A 8 -40.36 -14.94 -3.95
CA PHE A 8 -39.32 -14.87 -2.93
C PHE A 8 -37.95 -15.32 -3.46
N LEU A 9 -37.90 -16.43 -4.20
CA LEU A 9 -36.65 -16.92 -4.79
C LEU A 9 -36.06 -15.95 -5.81
N VAL A 10 -36.91 -15.30 -6.62
CA VAL A 10 -36.46 -14.30 -7.60
C VAL A 10 -35.89 -13.07 -6.89
N ILE A 11 -36.57 -12.55 -5.86
CA ILE A 11 -36.08 -11.40 -5.09
C ILE A 11 -34.77 -11.76 -4.39
N PHE A 12 -34.68 -12.95 -3.79
CA PHE A 12 -33.48 -13.42 -3.11
C PHE A 12 -32.28 -13.57 -4.07
N ALA A 13 -32.51 -14.16 -5.26
CA ALA A 13 -31.50 -14.27 -6.30
C ALA A 13 -31.04 -12.90 -6.80
N MET A 14 -31.96 -11.94 -6.93
CA MET A 14 -31.64 -10.56 -7.33
C MET A 14 -30.78 -9.86 -6.28
N LEU A 15 -31.10 -10.02 -4.98
CA LEU A 15 -30.30 -9.48 -3.89
C LEU A 15 -28.90 -10.10 -3.84
N LEU A 16 -28.79 -11.42 -4.05
CA LEU A 16 -27.49 -12.11 -4.15
C LEU A 16 -26.66 -11.61 -5.33
N ALA A 17 -27.28 -11.35 -6.49
CA ALA A 17 -26.59 -10.80 -7.65
C ALA A 17 -26.05 -9.39 -7.37
N ILE A 18 -26.84 -8.53 -6.73
CA ILE A 18 -26.41 -7.19 -6.33
C ILE A 18 -25.27 -7.27 -5.30
N TRP A 19 -25.41 -8.13 -4.28
CA TRP A 19 -24.37 -8.35 -3.27
C TRP A 19 -23.07 -8.86 -3.91
N ARG A 20 -23.14 -9.85 -4.82
CA ARG A 20 -21.99 -10.38 -5.57
C ARG A 20 -21.25 -9.30 -6.38
N ILE A 21 -21.98 -8.35 -6.95
CA ILE A 21 -21.43 -7.23 -7.73
C ILE A 21 -20.84 -6.16 -6.81
N ALA A 22 -21.47 -5.88 -5.67
CA ALA A 22 -20.98 -4.94 -4.66
C ALA A 22 -19.71 -5.45 -3.96
N ASP A 23 -19.68 -6.72 -3.57
CA ASP A 23 -18.56 -7.41 -2.94
C ASP A 23 -17.34 -7.50 -3.89
N GLY A 24 -17.58 -7.56 -5.22
CA GLY A 24 -16.53 -7.43 -6.23
C GLY A 24 -15.98 -6.01 -6.40
N ARG A 25 -16.69 -4.99 -5.89
CA ARG A 25 -16.35 -3.57 -6.00
C ARG A 25 -15.72 -3.01 -4.72
N GLU A 26 -15.96 -3.67 -3.59
CA GLU A 26 -15.19 -3.49 -2.36
C GLU A 26 -13.86 -4.22 -2.47
N ARG A 27 -13.02 -3.83 -3.44
CA ARG A 27 -11.58 -4.04 -3.24
C ARG A 27 -11.23 -3.13 -2.06
N PRO A 28 -10.91 -3.67 -0.87
CA PRO A 28 -10.44 -2.82 0.20
C PRO A 28 -9.23 -2.11 -0.38
N MET A 29 -9.31 -0.77 -0.42
CA MET A 29 -8.25 0.10 -0.88
C MET A 29 -6.96 -0.43 -0.29
N THR A 30 -6.15 -1.05 -1.14
CA THR A 30 -5.05 -1.88 -0.66
C THR A 30 -4.12 -0.96 0.12
N LYS A 31 -3.48 -1.42 1.21
CA LYS A 31 -2.53 -0.56 1.96
C LYS A 31 -1.54 0.14 1.01
N SER A 32 -1.16 -0.52 -0.09
CA SER A 32 -0.38 0.03 -1.20
C SER A 32 -1.01 1.23 -1.93
N GLU A 33 -2.33 1.27 -2.12
CA GLU A 33 -3.03 2.40 -2.74
C GLU A 33 -3.10 3.60 -1.80
N GLN A 34 -3.31 3.38 -0.49
CA GLN A 34 -3.20 4.44 0.51
C GLN A 34 -1.77 4.98 0.61
N GLU A 35 -0.76 4.11 0.67
CA GLU A 35 0.66 4.50 0.68
C GLU A 35 1.01 5.31 -0.60
N ARG A 36 0.44 4.93 -1.76
CA ARG A 36 0.61 5.69 -3.02
C ARG A 36 -0.09 7.05 -3.01
N MET A 37 -1.28 7.15 -2.43
CA MET A 37 -1.97 8.44 -2.30
C MET A 37 -1.22 9.37 -1.34
N PHE A 38 -0.71 8.86 -0.22
CA PHE A 38 0.12 9.63 0.71
C PHE A 38 1.41 10.13 0.05
N PHE A 39 2.14 9.24 -0.64
CA PHE A 39 3.35 9.64 -1.38
C PHE A 39 3.07 10.68 -2.48
N ARG A 40 1.92 10.56 -3.16
CA ARG A 40 1.47 11.54 -4.14
C ARG A 40 1.13 12.90 -3.51
N GLN A 41 0.47 12.89 -2.36
CA GLN A 41 0.00 14.10 -1.70
C GLN A 41 1.14 14.85 -0.99
N THR A 42 2.04 14.13 -0.33
CA THR A 42 3.14 14.71 0.46
C THR A 42 4.34 15.07 -0.42
N TYR A 43 4.73 14.19 -1.34
CA TYR A 43 5.98 14.34 -2.09
C TYR A 43 5.76 14.58 -3.59
N HIS A 44 4.50 14.75 -4.05
CA HIS A 44 4.17 14.96 -5.47
C HIS A 44 4.74 13.89 -6.40
N LEU A 45 4.86 12.64 -5.94
CA LEU A 45 5.47 11.52 -6.66
C LEU A 45 6.99 11.68 -6.94
N SER A 46 7.67 12.65 -6.34
CA SER A 46 9.10 12.87 -6.53
C SER A 46 9.93 12.22 -5.42
N ILE A 47 10.76 11.25 -5.79
CA ILE A 47 11.74 10.64 -4.87
C ILE A 47 12.83 11.65 -4.48
N ASP A 48 13.19 12.58 -5.38
CA ASP A 48 14.19 13.63 -5.07
C ASP A 48 13.68 14.59 -3.99
N ARG A 49 12.37 14.91 -4.01
CA ARG A 49 11.74 15.69 -2.95
C ARG A 49 11.67 14.92 -1.63
N MET A 50 11.34 13.63 -1.68
CA MET A 50 11.38 12.77 -0.50
C MET A 50 12.80 12.68 0.09
N LEU A 51 13.84 12.61 -0.76
CA LEU A 51 15.22 12.68 -0.32
C LEU A 51 15.51 14.01 0.37
N SER A 52 15.11 15.15 -0.21
CA SER A 52 15.42 16.48 0.33
C SER A 52 14.61 16.89 1.57
N GLU A 53 13.34 16.50 1.65
CA GLU A 53 12.39 16.98 2.67
C GLU A 53 12.10 15.95 3.77
N SER A 54 12.41 14.66 3.57
CA SER A 54 12.17 13.64 4.59
C SER A 54 13.13 13.83 5.79
N PRO A 55 12.63 13.83 7.04
CA PRO A 55 13.46 13.96 8.25
C PRO A 55 14.29 12.71 8.56
N LEU A 56 14.36 11.76 7.62
CA LEU A 56 15.05 10.48 7.77
C LEU A 56 16.58 10.65 7.80
N ASP A 57 17.21 10.03 8.79
CA ASP A 57 18.67 10.01 8.89
C ASP A 57 19.29 9.11 7.80
N ARG A 58 19.86 9.76 6.78
CA ARG A 58 20.52 9.09 5.66
C ARG A 58 21.79 8.35 6.08
N ALA A 59 22.47 8.81 7.14
CA ALA A 59 23.68 8.15 7.64
C ALA A 59 23.32 6.79 8.25
N GLU A 60 22.22 6.71 9.00
CA GLU A 60 21.74 5.45 9.57
C GLU A 60 21.22 4.50 8.48
N VAL A 61 20.56 5.01 7.43
CA VAL A 61 20.15 4.20 6.27
C VAL A 61 21.36 3.60 5.55
N ARG A 62 22.42 4.38 5.31
CA ARG A 62 23.68 3.88 4.74
C ARG A 62 24.33 2.85 5.64
N ARG A 63 24.41 3.12 6.95
CA ARG A 63 24.98 2.19 7.94
C ARG A 63 24.23 0.86 7.96
N LEU A 64 22.90 0.87 7.91
CA LEU A 64 22.08 -0.34 7.87
C LEU A 64 22.29 -1.13 6.58
N ARG A 65 22.30 -0.43 5.43
CA ARG A 65 22.57 -1.03 4.11
C ARG A 65 23.95 -1.65 4.06
N ASP A 66 24.96 -0.91 4.50
CA ASP A 66 26.39 -1.24 4.37
C ASP A 66 26.90 -2.04 5.59
N SER A 67 26.01 -2.49 6.47
CA SER A 67 26.33 -3.29 7.67
C SER A 67 26.94 -4.67 7.39
N GLY A 68 27.15 -5.05 6.13
CA GLY A 68 27.75 -6.33 5.71
C GLY A 68 26.89 -7.56 6.00
N ARG A 69 25.72 -7.39 6.61
CA ARG A 69 24.77 -8.49 6.86
C ARG A 69 24.00 -8.81 5.59
N ARG A 70 23.70 -10.09 5.36
CA ARG A 70 22.90 -10.56 4.20
C ARG A 70 21.56 -9.81 4.05
N ASP A 71 21.01 -9.29 5.14
CA ASP A 71 19.74 -8.54 5.17
C ASP A 71 19.89 -7.02 5.39
N GLY A 72 21.08 -6.44 5.21
CA GLY A 72 21.33 -5.01 5.45
C GLY A 72 20.39 -4.11 4.65
N ARG A 73 20.23 -4.39 3.35
CA ARG A 73 19.27 -3.69 2.47
C ARG A 73 17.81 -3.85 2.92
N VAL A 74 17.42 -5.04 3.37
CA VAL A 74 16.05 -5.29 3.85
C VAL A 74 15.77 -4.52 5.14
N ARG A 75 16.76 -4.41 6.04
CA ARG A 75 16.66 -3.60 7.26
C ARG A 75 16.58 -2.11 6.95
N ALA A 76 17.39 -1.61 6.02
CA ALA A 76 17.32 -0.23 5.57
C ALA A 76 15.94 0.10 4.99
N ILE A 77 15.37 -0.78 4.15
CA ILE A 77 14.02 -0.61 3.60
C ILE A 77 12.95 -0.62 4.70
N ARG A 78 13.08 -1.52 5.68
CA ARG A 78 12.15 -1.57 6.82
C ARG A 78 12.21 -0.29 7.64
N TYR A 79 13.41 0.21 7.93
CA TYR A 79 13.61 1.45 8.65
C TYR A 79 12.95 2.63 7.93
N VAL A 80 13.15 2.78 6.62
CA VAL A 80 12.47 3.83 5.83
C VAL A 80 10.95 3.73 5.95
N ARG A 81 10.38 2.52 5.86
CA ARG A 81 8.92 2.31 5.95
C ARG A 81 8.35 2.50 7.36
N GLU A 82 9.17 2.37 8.39
CA GLU A 82 8.77 2.56 9.78
C GLU A 82 8.69 4.04 10.15
N TRP A 83 9.54 4.87 9.54
CA TRP A 83 9.57 6.31 9.73
C TRP A 83 8.71 7.10 8.72
N ASP A 84 8.50 6.57 7.52
CA ASP A 84 7.68 7.18 6.47
C ASP A 84 6.78 6.11 5.81
N PRO A 85 5.44 6.23 5.84
CA PRO A 85 4.52 5.22 5.28
C PRO A 85 4.49 5.25 3.75
N VAL A 86 5.65 5.03 3.13
CA VAL A 86 5.86 5.00 1.68
C VAL A 86 5.80 3.56 1.14
N PRO A 87 5.40 3.39 -0.13
CA PRO A 87 5.40 2.08 -0.76
C PRO A 87 6.78 1.42 -0.73
N ARG A 88 6.81 0.08 -0.63
CA ARG A 88 8.06 -0.69 -0.54
C ARG A 88 9.00 -0.40 -1.71
N GLU A 89 8.49 -0.21 -2.91
CA GLU A 89 9.28 0.11 -4.10
C GLU A 89 9.96 1.48 -3.99
N ILE A 90 9.29 2.45 -3.36
CA ILE A 90 9.82 3.80 -3.14
C ILE A 90 10.88 3.76 -2.03
N ALA A 91 10.62 3.03 -0.94
CA ALA A 91 11.61 2.82 0.11
C ALA A 91 12.88 2.11 -0.41
N ALA A 92 12.71 1.12 -1.29
CA ALA A 92 13.85 0.46 -1.95
C ALA A 92 14.65 1.44 -2.81
N GLN A 93 13.97 2.23 -3.64
CA GLN A 93 14.62 3.26 -4.45
C GLN A 93 15.31 4.34 -3.62
N PHE A 94 14.77 4.71 -2.46
CA PHE A 94 15.40 5.64 -1.53
C PHE A 94 16.71 5.06 -0.97
N VAL A 95 16.69 3.81 -0.50
CA VAL A 95 17.88 3.11 0.01
C VAL A 95 18.96 2.93 -1.07
N ASP A 96 18.55 2.70 -2.31
CA ASP A 96 19.47 2.53 -3.44
C ASP A 96 20.06 3.88 -3.92
N ARG A 97 19.37 5.01 -3.70
CA ARG A 97 19.83 6.37 -4.09
C ARG A 97 20.54 7.15 -2.99
N VAL A 98 20.35 6.78 -1.72
CA VAL A 98 21.05 7.36 -0.55
C VAL A 98 22.52 7.00 -0.58
#